data_AF-A0A7H8GRF7-F1
#
_entry.id   AF-A0A7H8GRF7-F1
#
_cell.length_a   1.000
_cell.length_b   1.000
_cell.length_c   1.000
_cell.angle_alpha   90.00
_cell.angle_beta   90.00
_cell.angle_gamma   90.00
#
_symmetry.space_group_name_H-M   'P 1'
#
loop_
_entity.id
_entity.type
_entity.pdbx_description
1 polymer ?
#
loop_
_entity_poly.entity_id
_entity_poly.type
_entity_poly.pdbx_seq_one_letter_code
_entity_poly.pdbx_strand_id
1 'polypeptide(L)' 'MSRKHEIALGMIDSRFALLRNGDSSAQLHAETSMAIEMAHALGAIDIGEHHHYVARLDRIYQAQAEAFLADIRRSAP' A
#
# COMPACT_ATOMS: atom_id res chain seq x y z
N MET A 1 17.05 15.34 -3.65
CA MET A 1 15.63 15.10 -3.31
C MET A 1 15.06 16.33 -2.63
N SER A 2 13.76 16.61 -2.77
CA SER A 2 13.11 17.74 -2.08
C SER A 2 12.61 17.29 -0.70
N ARG A 3 12.51 18.20 0.26
CA ARG A 3 11.95 17.91 1.59
C ARG A 3 10.51 17.34 1.52
N LYS A 4 9.70 17.80 0.54
CA LYS A 4 8.33 17.29 0.33
C LYS A 4 8.34 15.83 -0.08
N HIS A 5 9.28 15.46 -0.95
CA HIS A 5 9.47 14.10 -1.41
C HIS A 5 9.82 13.17 -0.25
N GLU A 6 10.80 13.54 0.59
CA GLU A 6 11.20 12.74 1.76
C GLU A 6 10.05 12.51 2.75
N ILE A 7 9.25 13.55 3.01
CA ILE A 7 8.06 13.44 3.89
C ILE A 7 7.03 12.48 3.28
N ALA A 8 6.76 12.61 1.99
CA ALA A 8 5.81 11.74 1.28
C ALA A 8 6.27 10.28 1.33
N LEU A 9 7.56 10.01 1.04
CA LEU A 9 8.14 8.68 1.14
C LEU A 9 7.98 8.09 2.54
N GLY A 10 8.35 8.84 3.59
CA GLY A 10 8.21 8.36 4.98
C GLY A 10 6.76 8.05 5.36
N MET A 11 5.80 8.83 4.86
CA MET A 11 4.37 8.57 5.07
C MET A 11 3.89 7.33 4.33
N ILE A 12 4.31 7.12 3.09
CA ILE A 12 3.93 5.97 2.27
C ILE A 12 4.57 4.69 2.84
N ASP A 13 5.86 4.72 3.14
CA ASP A 13 6.61 3.57 3.63
C ASP A 13 6.14 3.08 5.00
N SER A 14 5.74 3.99 5.90
CA SER A 14 5.19 3.60 7.21
C SER A 14 3.89 2.80 7.08
N ARG A 15 3.01 3.18 6.14
CA ARG A 15 1.78 2.45 5.85
C ARG A 15 2.06 1.09 5.21
N PHE A 16 2.99 1.04 4.26
CA PHE A 16 3.45 -0.23 3.70
C PHE A 16 4.09 -1.15 4.74
N ALA A 17 4.75 -0.62 5.77
CA ALA A 17 5.28 -1.41 6.86
C ALA A 17 4.15 -2.08 7.67
N LEU A 18 3.08 -1.35 7.98
CA LEU A 18 1.90 -1.90 8.66
C LEU A 18 1.24 -3.01 7.84
N LEU A 19 1.03 -2.78 6.54
CA LEU A 19 0.47 -3.78 5.62
C LEU A 19 1.31 -5.07 5.56
N ARG A 20 2.64 -4.93 5.55
CA ARG A 20 3.57 -6.07 5.57
C ARG A 20 3.58 -6.82 6.91
N ASN A 21 3.27 -6.13 8.01
CA ASN A 21 3.18 -6.73 9.34
C ASN A 21 1.85 -7.48 9.55
N GLY A 22 1.02 -7.60 8.52
CA GLY A 22 -0.20 -8.40 8.53
C GLY A 22 -1.47 -7.62 8.84
N ASP A 23 -1.40 -6.29 8.98
CA ASP A 23 -2.61 -5.48 9.01
C ASP A 23 -3.23 -5.47 7.60
N SER A 24 -4.37 -6.13 7.47
CA SER A 24 -5.14 -6.22 6.22
C SER A 24 -6.45 -5.44 6.29
N SER A 25 -6.55 -4.46 7.21
CA SER A 25 -7.76 -3.68 7.38
C SER A 25 -8.06 -2.84 6.14
N ALA A 26 -9.35 -2.75 5.78
CA ALA A 26 -9.80 -1.94 4.65
C ALA A 26 -9.43 -0.45 4.84
N GLN A 27 -9.43 0.03 6.09
CA GLN A 27 -9.01 1.38 6.42
C GLN A 27 -7.54 1.63 6.05
N LEU A 28 -6.62 0.75 6.43
CA LEU A 28 -5.20 0.93 6.14
C LEU A 28 -4.93 0.90 4.63
N HIS A 29 -5.62 0.05 3.87
CA HIS A 29 -5.56 0.04 2.40
C HIS A 29 -6.03 1.38 1.81
N ALA A 30 -7.16 1.90 2.28
CA ALA A 30 -7.68 3.20 1.83
C ALA A 30 -6.74 4.36 2.19
N GLU A 31 -6.17 4.37 3.41
CA GLU A 31 -5.19 5.37 3.83
C GLU A 31 -3.89 5.30 3.03
N THR A 32 -3.46 4.09 2.66
CA THR A 32 -2.26 3.87 1.81
C THR A 32 -2.51 4.39 0.40
N SER A 33 -3.64 4.03 -0.21
CA SER A 33 -4.03 4.54 -1.52
C SER A 33 -4.12 6.08 -1.52
N MET A 34 -4.80 6.66 -0.52
CA MET A 34 -4.94 8.10 -0.39
C MET A 34 -3.58 8.79 -0.24
N ALA A 35 -2.65 8.23 0.54
CA ALA A 35 -1.32 8.81 0.72
C ALA A 35 -0.52 8.85 -0.60
N ILE A 36 -0.63 7.79 -1.43
CA ILE A 36 0.01 7.73 -2.76
C ILE A 36 -0.60 8.79 -3.69
N GLU A 37 -1.94 8.87 -3.76
CA GLU A 37 -2.63 9.85 -4.60
C GLU A 37 -2.31 11.28 -4.19
N MET A 38 -2.31 11.58 -2.88
CA MET A 38 -1.97 12.92 -2.38
C MET A 38 -0.52 13.29 -2.66
N ALA A 39 0.42 12.35 -2.49
CA ALA A 39 1.83 12.59 -2.79
C ALA A 39 2.03 12.98 -4.27
N HIS A 40 1.36 12.29 -5.19
CA HIS A 40 1.42 12.60 -6.61
C HIS A 40 0.71 13.92 -6.93
N ALA A 41 -0.50 14.14 -6.42
CA ALA A 41 -1.28 15.37 -6.65
C ALA A 41 -0.56 16.64 -6.15
N LEU A 42 0.23 16.54 -5.08
CA LEU A 42 1.03 17.63 -4.53
C LEU A 42 2.40 17.78 -5.22
N GLY A 43 2.71 16.95 -6.21
CA GLY A 43 3.99 16.93 -6.93
C GLY A 43 5.17 16.50 -6.06
N ALA A 44 4.91 15.75 -4.98
CA ALA A 44 5.95 15.22 -4.12
C ALA A 44 6.61 13.98 -4.72
N ILE A 45 5.88 13.19 -5.50
CA ILE A 45 6.38 12.05 -6.30
C ILE A 45 5.97 12.23 -7.76
N ASP A 46 6.74 11.64 -8.68
CA ASP A 46 6.38 11.65 -10.10
C ASP A 46 5.40 10.52 -10.48
N ILE A 47 4.96 10.51 -11.74
CA ILE A 47 4.03 9.50 -12.25
C ILE A 47 4.61 8.08 -12.26
N GLY A 48 5.93 7.93 -12.41
CA GLY A 48 6.60 6.64 -12.38
C GLY A 48 6.61 6.06 -10.97
N GLU A 49 6.89 6.89 -9.98
CA GLU A 49 6.81 6.55 -8.56
C GLU A 49 5.38 6.25 -8.13
N HIS A 50 4.41 7.05 -8.58
CA HIS A 50 2.99 6.81 -8.36
C HIS A 50 2.58 5.41 -8.87
N HIS A 51 2.85 5.10 -10.13
CA HIS A 51 2.56 3.78 -10.70
C HIS A 51 3.28 2.65 -9.94
N HIS A 52 4.53 2.88 -9.53
CA HIS A 52 5.27 1.91 -8.74
C HIS A 52 4.57 1.61 -7.41
N TYR A 53 4.14 2.63 -6.69
CA TYR A 53 3.47 2.45 -5.39
C TYR A 53 2.07 1.85 -5.52
N VAL A 54 1.29 2.24 -6.52
CA VAL A 54 -0.02 1.60 -6.80
C VAL A 54 0.17 0.11 -7.09
N ALA A 55 1.06 -0.23 -8.01
CA ALA A 55 1.34 -1.64 -8.34
C ALA A 55 1.85 -2.44 -7.13
N ARG A 56 2.59 -1.78 -6.22
CA ARG A 56 3.03 -2.40 -4.97
C ARG A 56 1.86 -2.67 -4.03
N LEU A 57 0.91 -1.74 -3.89
CA LEU A 57 -0.29 -1.92 -3.08
C LEU A 57 -1.17 -3.05 -3.62
N ASP A 58 -1.38 -3.10 -4.94
CA ASP A 58 -2.16 -4.16 -5.60
C ASP A 58 -1.59 -5.55 -5.33
N ARG A 59 -0.26 -5.70 -5.39
CA ARG A 59 0.41 -6.99 -5.08
C ARG A 59 0.18 -7.42 -3.63
N ILE A 60 0.17 -6.49 -2.69
CA ILE A 60 -0.10 -6.80 -1.27
C ILE A 60 -1.54 -7.25 -1.12
N TYR A 61 -2.49 -6.52 -1.72
CA TYR A 61 -3.90 -6.88 -1.69
C TYR A 61 -4.14 -8.28 -2.26
N GLN A 62 -3.53 -8.58 -3.41
CA GLN A 62 -3.59 -9.90 -4.04
C GLN A 62 -3.03 -11.01 -3.13
N ALA A 63 -1.84 -10.79 -2.53
CA ALA A 63 -1.23 -11.77 -1.63
C ALA A 63 -2.08 -12.04 -0.38
N GLN A 64 -2.69 -10.99 0.19
CA GLN A 64 -3.59 -11.12 1.35
C GLN A 64 -4.88 -11.86 0.97
N ALA A 65 -5.45 -11.59 -0.20
CA ALA A 65 -6.63 -12.29 -0.71
C ALA A 65 -6.35 -13.78 -0.97
N GLU A 66 -5.20 -14.10 -1.56
CA GLU A 66 -4.76 -15.48 -1.79
C GLU A 66 -4.57 -16.25 -0.48
N ALA A 67 -3.94 -15.62 0.53
CA ALA A 67 -3.77 -16.20 1.85
C ALA A 67 -5.13 -16.49 2.51
N PHE A 68 -6.07 -15.53 2.45
CA PHE A 68 -7.42 -15.72 2.97
C PHE A 68 -8.17 -16.88 2.30
N LEU A 69 -8.09 -16.98 0.96
CA LEU A 69 -8.69 -18.10 0.23
C LEU A 69 -8.05 -19.45 0.56
N ALA A 70 -6.73 -19.49 0.78
CA ALA A 70 -6.03 -20.70 1.18
C ALA A 70 -6.48 -21.18 2.57
N ASP A 71 -6.70 -20.27 3.51
CA ASP A 71 -7.19 -20.60 4.85
C ASP A 71 -8.63 -21.11 4.83
N ILE A 72 -9.51 -20.54 3.99
CA ILE A 72 -10.87 -21.09 3.77
C ILE A 72 -10.79 -22.52 3.25
N ARG A 73 -9.96 -22.78 2.24
CA ARG A 73 -9.79 -24.12 1.65
C ARG A 73 -9.27 -25.14 2.65
N ARG A 74 -8.38 -24.73 3.56
CA ARG A 74 -7.85 -25.60 4.64
C ARG A 74 -8.91 -25.90 5.70
N SER A 75 -9.83 -24.97 5.93
CA SER A 75 -10.85 -25.05 6.99
C SER A 75 -12.16 -25.70 6.53
N ALA A 76 -12.31 -25.96 5.23
CA ALA A 76 -13.46 -26.68 4.69
C ALA A 76 -13.31 -28.19 5.00
N PRO A 77 -14.33 -28.83 5.61
CA PRO A 77 -14.31 -30.25 6.00
C PRO A 77 -14.38 -31.22 4.80
#